data_AF-R7JCL2-F1
#
_entry.id   AF-R7JCL2-F1
#
_cell.length_a   1.000
_cell.length_b   1.000
_cell.length_c   1.000
_cell.angle_alpha   90.00
_cell.angle_beta   90.00
_cell.angle_gamma   90.00
#
_symmetry.space_group_name_H-M   'P 1'
#
loop_
_entity.id
_entity.type
_entity.pdbx_description
1 polymer ?
#
loop_
_entity_poly.entity_id
_entity_poly.type
_entity_poly.pdbx_seq_one_letter_code
_entity_poly.pdbx_strand_id
1 'polypeptide(L)'
;MCSGQTCRYVVGFTTPNYKGPTLYDMTIVLYTNDPFGNYFSDKELYNTILHEIGHALGIMGHSYSTEDLMYMTADNDSSFYAPYRSSFQYLSSKDINTIRLLYKLLPDITNTPLNELNKKGLIYAPIILGTSAEISSRKLKEAQNYIKNAPDIAGGYIDMGIAYAELNKNKEALKAMQKAYELAKSNNEKYMVSYNLSVMYMNKGDYDTALKFAREAKELYNSDEAKELIMNIKHAKLTNKKPFKGTLLKYNEDN
;
A
#
# COMPACT_ATOMS: atom_id res chain seq x y z
N MET A 1 -17.61 5.38 -1.14
CA MET A 1 -18.36 5.60 -2.40
C MET A 1 -19.52 4.62 -2.47
N CYS A 2 -20.75 5.11 -2.43
CA CYS A 2 -21.94 4.27 -2.45
C CYS A 2 -22.33 3.90 -3.89
N SER A 3 -22.60 2.62 -4.13
CA SER A 3 -23.28 2.17 -5.35
C SER A 3 -24.50 1.34 -4.92
N GLY A 4 -25.69 1.87 -5.17
CA GLY A 4 -26.95 1.28 -4.68
C GLY A 4 -27.08 1.37 -3.15
N GLN A 5 -27.55 0.28 -2.51
CA GLN A 5 -27.66 0.16 -1.04
C GLN A 5 -26.33 -0.18 -0.35
N THR A 6 -25.26 -0.42 -1.11
CA THR A 6 -23.94 -0.79 -0.60
C THR A 6 -22.99 0.39 -0.68
N CYS A 7 -22.57 0.87 0.49
CA CYS A 7 -21.52 1.87 0.63
C CYS A 7 -20.23 1.21 1.10
N ARG A 8 -19.20 1.20 0.25
CA ARG A 8 -17.86 0.77 0.65
C ARG A 8 -17.06 2.00 1.10
N TYR A 9 -16.54 1.95 2.32
CA TYR A 9 -15.77 3.02 2.98
C TYR A 9 -14.88 2.40 4.07
N VAL A 10 -13.77 3.05 4.41
CA VAL A 10 -12.88 2.65 5.50
C VAL A 10 -13.24 3.40 6.78
N VAL A 11 -13.19 2.72 7.94
CA VAL A 11 -13.49 3.34 9.24
C VAL A 11 -12.30 4.16 9.75
N GLY A 12 -11.09 3.73 9.42
CA GLY A 12 -9.85 4.42 9.73
C GLY A 12 -8.81 4.15 8.66
N PHE A 13 -7.79 4.99 8.61
CA PHE A 13 -6.59 4.74 7.83
C PHE A 13 -5.39 5.45 8.45
N THR A 14 -4.20 4.93 8.14
CA THR A 14 -2.94 5.41 8.70
C THR A 14 -1.95 5.76 7.60
N THR A 15 -1.62 7.04 7.51
CA THR A 15 -0.76 7.57 6.46
C THR A 15 0.64 7.92 6.98
N PRO A 16 1.71 7.38 6.38
CA PRO A 16 3.08 7.75 6.73
C PRO A 16 3.53 9.03 6.02
N ASN A 17 4.20 9.93 6.75
CA ASN A 17 4.94 11.06 6.18
C ASN A 17 6.44 10.81 6.31
N TYR A 18 7.11 10.48 5.20
CA TYR A 18 8.54 10.17 5.18
C TYR A 18 9.22 10.71 3.93
N LYS A 19 10.54 10.95 4.02
CA LYS A 19 11.38 11.30 2.88
C LYS A 19 12.69 10.53 2.92
N GLY A 20 12.94 9.74 1.88
CA GLY A 20 14.08 8.85 1.85
C GLY A 20 14.03 7.86 3.02
N PRO A 21 15.09 7.73 3.85
CA PRO A 21 15.10 6.84 5.00
C PRO A 21 14.48 7.45 6.25
N THR A 22 14.02 8.71 6.23
CA THR A 22 13.58 9.42 7.43
C THR A 22 12.06 9.46 7.52
N LEU A 23 11.51 8.94 8.61
CA LEU A 23 10.09 9.11 8.99
C LEU A 23 9.92 10.40 9.80
N TYR A 24 8.97 11.25 9.40
CA TYR A 24 8.62 12.47 10.13
C TYR A 24 7.46 12.22 11.08
N ASP A 25 6.37 11.64 10.59
CA ASP A 25 5.19 11.33 11.38
C ASP A 25 4.34 10.21 10.75
N MET A 26 3.44 9.65 11.55
CA MET A 26 2.36 8.75 11.12
C MET A 26 1.05 9.41 11.54
N THR A 27 0.15 9.64 10.60
CA THR A 27 -1.14 10.26 10.85
C THR A 27 -2.24 9.21 10.79
N ILE A 28 -3.00 9.05 11.88
CA ILE A 28 -4.18 8.18 11.94
C ILE A 28 -5.42 9.06 11.78
N VAL A 29 -6.26 8.74 10.80
CA VAL A 29 -7.56 9.38 10.57
C VAL A 29 -8.65 8.35 10.84
N LEU A 30 -9.68 8.73 11.59
CA LEU A 30 -10.80 7.88 11.96
C LEU A 30 -12.11 8.59 11.67
N TYR A 31 -13.06 7.85 11.12
CA TYR A 31 -14.42 8.29 10.93
C TYR A 31 -15.26 7.84 12.11
N THR A 32 -16.08 8.74 12.63
CA THR A 32 -17.03 8.43 13.71
C THR A 32 -18.36 7.89 13.20
N ASN A 33 -18.62 8.04 11.89
CA ASN A 33 -19.89 7.73 11.25
C ASN A 33 -19.67 6.90 9.99
N ASP A 34 -20.64 6.04 9.67
CA ASP A 34 -20.74 5.37 8.40
C ASP A 34 -21.25 6.33 7.29
N PRO A 35 -21.23 5.93 6.01
CA PRO A 35 -21.72 6.73 4.88
C PRO A 35 -23.22 7.04 4.93
N PHE A 36 -23.97 6.38 5.81
CA PHE A 36 -25.38 6.61 6.06
C PHE A 36 -25.61 7.55 7.26
N GLY A 37 -24.54 7.98 7.95
CA GLY A 37 -24.57 8.87 9.10
C GLY A 37 -24.71 8.16 10.45
N ASN A 38 -24.74 6.82 10.50
CA ASN A 38 -24.84 6.09 11.77
C ASN A 38 -23.50 6.10 12.50
N TYR A 39 -23.51 6.33 13.81
CA TYR A 39 -22.30 6.28 14.63
C TYR A 39 -21.83 4.84 14.83
N PHE A 40 -20.50 4.67 14.88
CA PHE A 40 -19.90 3.41 15.31
C PHE A 40 -20.05 3.21 16.81
N SER A 41 -20.17 1.95 17.21
CA SER A 41 -20.06 1.56 18.61
C SER A 41 -18.64 1.76 19.14
N ASP A 42 -18.52 1.95 20.45
CA ASP A 42 -17.22 2.08 21.13
C ASP A 42 -16.29 0.89 20.83
N LYS A 43 -16.86 -0.31 20.65
CA LYS A 43 -16.09 -1.53 20.35
C LYS A 43 -15.52 -1.50 18.93
N GLU A 44 -16.28 -1.03 17.95
CA GLU A 44 -15.84 -0.91 16.56
C GLU A 44 -14.73 0.14 16.43
N LEU A 45 -14.92 1.30 17.06
CA LEU A 45 -13.90 2.34 17.11
C LEU A 45 -12.63 1.83 17.80
N TYR A 46 -12.74 1.19 18.96
CA TYR A 46 -11.58 0.66 19.69
C TYR A 46 -10.77 -0.33 18.85
N ASN A 47 -11.43 -1.30 18.20
CA ASN A 47 -10.75 -2.28 17.36
C ASN A 47 -10.08 -1.64 16.15
N THR A 48 -10.76 -0.69 15.50
CA THR A 48 -10.21 0.06 14.37
C THR A 48 -9.00 0.88 14.81
N ILE A 49 -9.10 1.61 15.91
CA ILE A 49 -7.98 2.39 16.48
C ILE A 49 -6.77 1.50 16.74
N LEU A 50 -6.94 0.34 17.36
CA LEU A 50 -5.82 -0.57 17.62
C LEU A 50 -5.19 -1.08 16.33
N HIS A 51 -6.00 -1.39 15.31
CA HIS A 51 -5.52 -1.81 13.99
C HIS A 51 -4.67 -0.71 13.33
N GLU A 52 -5.18 0.52 13.30
CA GLU A 52 -4.47 1.68 12.77
C GLU A 52 -3.19 1.99 13.55
N ILE A 53 -3.20 1.83 14.88
CA ILE A 53 -1.97 1.92 15.67
C ILE A 53 -0.95 0.86 15.24
N GLY A 54 -1.39 -0.35 14.86
CA GLY A 54 -0.53 -1.37 14.28
C GLY A 54 0.19 -0.91 13.01
N HIS A 55 -0.53 -0.26 12.10
CA HIS A 55 0.06 0.39 10.92
C HIS A 55 1.01 1.53 11.29
N ALA A 56 0.63 2.36 12.27
CA ALA A 56 1.46 3.47 12.75
C ALA A 56 2.79 3.01 13.37
N LEU A 57 2.80 1.81 13.99
CA LEU A 57 4.02 1.18 14.50
C LEU A 57 4.88 0.54 13.41
N GLY A 58 4.39 0.48 12.17
CA GLY A 58 5.11 -0.02 11.00
C GLY A 58 4.73 -1.43 10.56
N ILE A 59 3.66 -2.02 11.09
CA ILE A 59 3.13 -3.28 10.55
C ILE A 59 2.37 -2.96 9.27
N MET A 60 2.91 -3.38 8.14
CA MET A 60 2.27 -3.18 6.83
C MET A 60 1.65 -4.50 6.34
N GLY A 61 0.47 -4.39 5.72
CA GLY A 61 -0.30 -5.53 5.21
C GLY A 61 -1.24 -6.15 6.26
N HIS A 62 -2.02 -7.11 5.81
CA HIS A 62 -3.11 -7.70 6.58
C HIS A 62 -2.91 -9.20 6.86
N SER A 63 -3.33 -9.64 8.04
CA SER A 63 -3.40 -11.06 8.39
C SER A 63 -4.60 -11.74 7.71
N TYR A 64 -4.46 -13.04 7.45
CA TYR A 64 -5.54 -13.91 7.00
C TYR A 64 -6.29 -14.57 8.15
N SER A 65 -5.82 -14.41 9.38
CA SER A 65 -6.39 -15.03 10.58
C SER A 65 -7.27 -14.02 11.32
N THR A 66 -8.57 -14.32 11.45
CA THR A 66 -9.58 -13.46 12.10
C THR A 66 -9.25 -13.05 13.52
N GLU A 67 -8.38 -13.80 14.19
CA GLU A 67 -7.97 -13.54 15.58
C GLU A 67 -6.82 -12.52 15.70
N ASP A 68 -6.11 -12.24 14.60
CA ASP A 68 -4.95 -11.35 14.61
C ASP A 68 -5.41 -9.88 14.56
N LEU A 69 -4.64 -8.97 15.17
CA LEU A 69 -5.00 -7.55 15.19
C LEU A 69 -5.09 -6.96 13.77
N MET A 70 -4.17 -7.37 12.91
CA MET A 70 -4.05 -6.86 11.54
C MET A 70 -4.96 -7.61 10.55
N TYR A 71 -5.99 -8.33 11.00
CA TYR A 71 -6.92 -8.99 10.09
C TYR A 71 -7.83 -7.99 9.38
N MET A 72 -7.98 -8.15 8.06
CA MET A 72 -8.91 -7.36 7.25
C MET A 72 -10.19 -8.17 6.99
N THR A 73 -11.35 -7.65 7.40
CA THR A 73 -12.65 -8.29 7.11
C THR A 73 -12.95 -8.29 5.62
N ALA A 74 -13.40 -9.42 5.09
CA ALA A 74 -13.98 -9.53 3.75
C ALA A 74 -15.51 -9.64 3.84
N ASP A 75 -16.20 -8.91 2.95
CA ASP A 75 -17.67 -8.68 2.76
C ASP A 75 -18.68 -9.84 2.98
N ASN A 76 -18.28 -11.05 3.39
CA ASN A 76 -19.21 -12.19 3.49
C ASN A 76 -20.08 -12.23 4.76
N ASP A 77 -19.79 -11.41 5.76
CA ASP A 77 -20.74 -11.11 6.82
C ASP A 77 -21.14 -9.65 6.68
N SER A 78 -22.43 -9.36 6.87
CA SER A 78 -23.08 -8.05 6.72
C SER A 78 -22.59 -6.95 7.68
N SER A 79 -21.35 -7.04 8.15
CA SER A 79 -20.63 -6.12 9.00
C SER A 79 -19.21 -5.95 8.45
N PHE A 80 -18.96 -4.83 7.77
CA PHE A 80 -17.61 -4.36 7.43
C PHE A 80 -16.78 -4.00 8.69
N TYR A 81 -17.39 -4.09 9.87
CA TYR A 81 -16.68 -3.99 11.13
C TYR A 81 -15.56 -5.03 11.16
N ALA A 82 -14.35 -4.61 11.57
CA ALA A 82 -13.32 -5.54 12.04
C ALA A 82 -14.04 -6.62 12.85
N PRO A 83 -13.86 -7.93 12.55
CA PRO A 83 -14.69 -8.98 13.15
C PRO A 83 -14.74 -8.71 14.64
N TYR A 84 -15.91 -8.85 15.24
CA TYR A 84 -16.03 -8.82 16.68
C TYR A 84 -14.94 -9.73 17.25
N ARG A 85 -13.81 -9.15 17.67
CA ARG A 85 -12.85 -9.84 18.53
C ARG A 85 -13.72 -10.41 19.64
N SER A 86 -13.70 -11.72 19.75
CA SER A 86 -14.49 -12.49 20.70
C SER A 86 -14.35 -11.81 22.06
N SER A 87 -15.36 -11.04 22.50
CA SER A 87 -15.47 -10.36 23.80
C SER A 87 -14.24 -9.60 24.41
N PHE A 88 -13.07 -9.56 23.80
CA PHE A 88 -11.82 -9.27 24.49
C PHE A 88 -10.98 -8.19 23.81
N GLN A 89 -10.67 -7.15 24.61
CA GLN A 89 -9.95 -5.93 24.26
C GLN A 89 -8.42 -6.04 24.39
N TYR A 90 -7.83 -7.25 24.35
CA TYR A 90 -6.39 -7.42 24.60
C TYR A 90 -5.59 -7.81 23.35
N LEU A 91 -4.31 -7.43 23.32
CA LEU A 91 -3.33 -7.89 22.34
C LEU A 91 -3.00 -9.37 22.59
N SER A 92 -3.14 -10.21 21.58
CA SER A 92 -2.78 -11.63 21.70
C SER A 92 -1.26 -11.79 21.86
N SER A 93 -0.81 -12.94 22.36
CA SER A 93 0.62 -13.24 22.39
C SER A 93 1.25 -13.23 21.00
N LYS A 94 0.47 -13.55 19.95
CA LYS A 94 0.92 -13.44 18.55
C LYS A 94 1.15 -11.98 18.17
N ASP A 95 0.19 -11.09 18.46
CA ASP A 95 0.30 -9.65 18.18
C ASP A 95 1.55 -9.05 18.84
N ILE A 96 1.75 -9.35 20.14
CA ILE A 96 2.91 -8.87 20.90
C ILE A 96 4.22 -9.41 20.31
N ASN A 97 4.25 -10.68 19.90
CA ASN A 97 5.43 -11.28 19.30
C ASN A 97 5.74 -10.69 17.92
N THR A 98 4.73 -10.33 17.13
CA THR A 98 4.89 -9.62 15.85
C THR A 98 5.54 -8.26 16.05
N ILE A 99 5.07 -7.46 17.02
CA ILE A 99 5.68 -6.16 17.35
C ILE A 99 7.12 -6.35 17.83
N ARG A 100 7.36 -7.30 18.74
CA ARG A 100 8.73 -7.61 19.21
C ARG A 100 9.66 -8.01 18.08
N LEU A 101 9.17 -8.75 17.09
CA LEU A 101 9.94 -9.12 15.93
C LEU A 101 10.23 -7.90 15.06
N LEU A 102 9.21 -7.07 14.76
CA LEU A 102 9.34 -5.85 13.96
C LEU A 102 10.46 -4.94 14.50
N TYR A 103 10.45 -4.64 15.79
CA TYR A 103 11.45 -3.79 16.44
C TYR A 103 12.81 -4.48 16.68
N LYS A 104 12.92 -5.78 16.37
CA LYS A 104 14.20 -6.48 16.27
C LYS A 104 14.77 -6.47 14.86
N LEU A 105 14.02 -6.05 13.84
CA LEU A 105 14.54 -5.96 12.49
C LEU A 105 15.37 -4.69 12.32
N LEU A 106 16.37 -4.75 11.44
CA LEU A 106 17.02 -3.54 10.95
C LEU A 106 15.99 -2.73 10.15
N PRO A 107 15.71 -1.47 10.50
CA PRO A 107 14.66 -0.69 9.85
C PRO A 107 15.09 -0.19 8.47
N ASP A 108 14.15 -0.19 7.52
CA ASP A 108 14.32 0.47 6.21
C ASP A 108 14.13 1.99 6.32
N ILE A 109 13.21 2.42 7.20
CA ILE A 109 12.90 3.83 7.48
C ILE A 109 13.04 4.05 8.99
N THR A 110 13.79 5.08 9.38
CA THR A 110 14.01 5.45 10.78
C THR A 110 14.28 6.95 10.91
N ASN A 111 13.76 7.56 11.98
CA ASN A 111 14.10 8.93 12.35
C ASN A 111 15.49 9.04 13.03
N THR A 112 16.17 7.91 13.27
CA THR A 112 17.53 7.85 13.79
C THR A 112 18.53 7.66 12.65
N PRO A 113 19.55 8.52 12.49
CA PRO A 113 20.58 8.32 11.48
C PRO A 113 21.22 6.93 11.53
N LEU A 114 21.39 6.26 10.39
CA LEU A 114 21.87 4.86 10.32
C LEU A 114 23.29 4.64 10.84
N ASN A 115 24.10 5.70 10.92
CA ASN A 115 25.42 5.74 11.53
C ASN A 115 25.36 5.79 13.06
N GLU A 116 24.26 6.32 13.62
CA GLU A 116 24.01 6.45 15.07
C GLU A 116 23.14 5.31 15.61
N LEU A 117 22.44 4.58 14.74
CA LEU A 117 21.61 3.44 15.12
C LEU A 117 22.46 2.31 15.73
N ASN A 118 22.16 1.91 16.96
CA ASN A 118 22.75 0.73 17.58
C ASN A 118 22.23 -0.54 16.89
N LYS A 119 23.06 -1.13 16.04
CA LYS A 119 22.71 -2.34 15.27
C LYS A 119 22.90 -3.64 16.05
N LYS A 120 23.46 -3.59 17.26
CA LYS A 120 23.74 -4.79 18.06
C LYS A 120 22.42 -5.48 18.44
N GLY A 121 22.25 -6.71 17.97
CA GLY A 121 21.06 -7.52 18.25
C GLY A 121 19.90 -7.30 17.27
N LEU A 122 20.04 -6.41 16.28
CA LEU A 122 19.09 -6.30 15.18
C LEU A 122 19.29 -7.42 14.16
N ILE A 123 18.19 -7.83 13.55
CA ILE A 123 18.11 -8.94 12.59
C ILE A 123 17.92 -8.35 11.20
N TYR A 124 18.68 -8.84 10.23
CA TYR A 124 18.49 -8.47 8.84
C TYR A 124 17.16 -9.05 8.33
N ALA A 125 16.24 -8.18 7.90
CA ALA A 125 14.86 -8.57 7.58
C ALA A 125 14.73 -9.75 6.60
N PRO A 126 15.54 -9.86 5.52
CA PRO A 126 15.50 -11.02 4.62
C PRO A 126 15.81 -12.37 5.26
N ILE A 127 16.46 -12.42 6.43
CA ILE A 127 16.68 -13.69 7.15
C ILE A 127 15.34 -14.25 7.66
N ILE A 128 14.41 -13.37 8.03
CA ILE A 128 13.11 -13.74 8.62
C ILE A 128 12.01 -13.70 7.56
N LEU A 129 11.98 -12.65 6.75
CA LEU A 129 10.96 -12.43 5.74
C LEU A 129 11.27 -13.20 4.45
N GLY A 130 12.48 -13.72 4.27
CA GLY A 130 12.92 -14.36 3.03
C GLY A 130 13.36 -13.36 1.97
N THR A 131 13.61 -13.90 0.79
CA THR A 131 14.05 -13.16 -0.39
C THR A 131 12.98 -12.18 -0.88
N SER A 132 13.40 -11.19 -1.67
CA SER A 132 12.47 -10.25 -2.31
C SER A 132 11.40 -10.98 -3.13
N ALA A 133 11.75 -12.07 -3.82
CA ALA A 133 10.80 -12.86 -4.60
C ALA A 133 9.74 -13.56 -3.72
N GLU A 134 10.12 -14.07 -2.56
CA GLU A 134 9.18 -14.67 -1.61
C GLU A 134 8.25 -13.62 -1.00
N ILE A 135 8.79 -12.44 -0.66
CA ILE A 135 8.01 -11.31 -0.18
C ILE A 135 6.98 -10.88 -1.25
N SER A 136 7.42 -10.66 -2.49
CA SER A 136 6.53 -10.25 -3.58
C SER A 136 5.49 -11.34 -3.92
N SER A 137 5.85 -12.62 -3.77
CA SER A 137 4.88 -13.73 -3.94
C SER A 137 3.78 -13.71 -2.87
N ARG A 138 4.12 -13.36 -1.61
CA ARG A 138 3.11 -13.21 -0.55
C ARG A 138 2.23 -11.99 -0.77
N LYS A 139 2.81 -10.85 -1.17
CA LYS A 139 2.03 -9.65 -1.55
C LYS A 139 1.09 -9.92 -2.71
N LEU A 140 1.53 -10.69 -3.70
CA LEU A 140 0.67 -11.09 -4.81
C LEU A 140 -0.54 -11.89 -4.32
N LYS A 141 -0.32 -12.84 -3.39
CA LYS A 141 -1.42 -13.63 -2.80
C LYS A 141 -2.39 -12.76 -2.00
N GLU A 142 -1.88 -11.77 -1.29
CA GLU A 142 -2.67 -10.79 -0.54
C GLU A 142 -3.54 -9.96 -1.49
N ALA A 143 -2.94 -9.38 -2.53
CA ALA A 143 -3.65 -8.64 -3.56
C ALA A 143 -4.72 -9.50 -4.26
N GLN A 144 -4.42 -10.77 -4.56
CA GLN A 144 -5.40 -11.69 -5.14
C GLN A 144 -6.58 -11.97 -4.19
N ASN A 145 -6.32 -12.12 -2.89
CA ASN A 145 -7.37 -12.28 -1.90
C ASN A 145 -8.21 -11.00 -1.79
N TYR A 146 -7.57 -9.83 -1.76
CA TYR A 146 -8.23 -8.54 -1.77
C TYR A 146 -9.16 -8.40 -2.98
N ILE A 147 -8.66 -8.66 -4.20
CA ILE A 147 -9.44 -8.59 -5.43
C ILE A 147 -10.62 -9.57 -5.42
N LYS A 148 -10.45 -10.77 -4.86
CA LYS A 148 -11.55 -11.74 -4.75
C LYS A 148 -12.71 -11.18 -3.92
N ASN A 149 -12.40 -10.38 -2.90
CA ASN A 149 -13.39 -9.82 -1.99
C ASN A 149 -13.91 -8.45 -2.47
N ALA A 150 -13.06 -7.64 -3.10
CA ALA A 150 -13.35 -6.30 -3.59
C ALA A 150 -12.88 -6.10 -5.05
N PRO A 151 -13.52 -6.75 -6.03
CA PRO A 151 -13.05 -6.79 -7.42
C PRO A 151 -13.19 -5.48 -8.19
N ASP A 152 -13.87 -4.48 -7.62
CA ASP A 152 -14.15 -3.18 -8.25
C ASP A 152 -13.37 -2.01 -7.62
N ILE A 153 -12.41 -2.32 -6.74
CA ILE A 153 -11.52 -1.33 -6.11
C ILE A 153 -10.17 -1.36 -6.83
N ALA A 154 -9.65 -0.19 -7.21
CA ALA A 154 -8.40 -0.09 -7.95
C ALA A 154 -7.20 -0.60 -7.14
N GLY A 155 -7.20 -0.36 -5.82
CA GLY A 155 -6.13 -0.70 -4.88
C GLY A 155 -5.55 -2.10 -5.03
N GLY A 156 -6.39 -3.13 -4.94
CA GLY A 156 -5.95 -4.52 -5.09
C GLY A 156 -5.28 -4.81 -6.43
N TYR A 157 -5.71 -4.19 -7.52
CA TYR A 157 -5.07 -4.33 -8.83
C TYR A 157 -3.76 -3.56 -8.93
N ILE A 158 -3.62 -2.43 -8.23
CA ILE A 158 -2.35 -1.70 -8.12
C ILE A 158 -1.33 -2.58 -7.40
N ASP A 159 -1.69 -3.14 -6.24
CA ASP A 159 -0.82 -4.03 -5.47
C ASP A 159 -0.43 -5.28 -6.25
N MET A 160 -1.40 -5.89 -6.95
CA MET A 160 -1.14 -7.02 -7.83
C MET A 160 -0.16 -6.65 -8.95
N GLY A 161 -0.32 -5.47 -9.56
CA GLY A 161 0.56 -4.98 -10.61
C GLY A 161 2.00 -4.74 -10.13
N ILE A 162 2.16 -4.18 -8.94
CA ILE A 162 3.46 -3.95 -8.31
C ILE A 162 4.13 -5.27 -7.94
N ALA A 163 3.39 -6.19 -7.31
CA ALA A 163 3.92 -7.49 -6.95
C ALA A 163 4.37 -8.28 -8.19
N TYR A 164 3.60 -8.25 -9.28
CA TYR A 164 4.04 -8.85 -10.55
C TYR A 164 5.30 -8.18 -11.12
N ALA A 165 5.41 -6.85 -11.05
CA ALA A 165 6.60 -6.13 -11.52
C ALA A 165 7.85 -6.47 -10.69
N GLU A 166 7.73 -6.56 -9.36
CA GLU A 166 8.82 -7.00 -8.47
C GLU A 166 9.25 -8.46 -8.76
N LEU A 167 8.31 -9.31 -9.21
CA LEU A 167 8.57 -10.67 -9.69
C LEU A 167 9.09 -10.74 -11.14
N ASN A 168 9.35 -9.60 -11.79
CA ASN A 168 9.73 -9.48 -13.20
C ASN A 168 8.69 -10.04 -14.20
N LYS A 169 7.44 -10.18 -13.78
CA LYS A 169 6.29 -10.60 -14.62
C LYS A 169 5.64 -9.37 -15.26
N ASN A 170 6.40 -8.73 -16.16
CA ASN A 170 6.04 -7.41 -16.71
C ASN A 170 4.72 -7.36 -17.49
N LYS A 171 4.34 -8.46 -18.15
CA LYS A 171 3.09 -8.51 -18.94
C LYS A 171 1.87 -8.53 -18.01
N GLU A 172 1.94 -9.35 -16.97
CA GLU A 172 0.93 -9.48 -15.93
C GLU A 172 0.82 -8.21 -15.10
N ALA A 173 1.96 -7.58 -14.79
CA ALA A 173 2.02 -6.28 -14.11
C ALA A 173 1.25 -5.20 -14.88
N LEU A 174 1.51 -5.07 -16.18
CA LEU A 174 0.81 -4.10 -17.04
C LEU A 174 -0.70 -4.41 -17.13
N LYS A 175 -1.08 -5.69 -17.25
CA LYS A 175 -2.50 -6.09 -17.30
C LYS A 175 -3.24 -5.71 -16.01
N ALA A 176 -2.63 -5.98 -14.85
CA ALA A 176 -3.20 -5.61 -13.56
C ALA A 176 -3.30 -4.08 -13.42
N MET A 177 -2.24 -3.35 -13.77
CA MET A 177 -2.22 -1.89 -13.67
C MET A 177 -3.19 -1.21 -14.64
N GLN A 178 -3.42 -1.77 -15.84
CA GLN A 178 -4.47 -1.31 -16.76
C GLN A 178 -5.86 -1.52 -16.15
N LYS A 179 -6.09 -2.65 -15.47
CA LYS A 179 -7.36 -2.86 -14.77
C LYS A 179 -7.55 -1.86 -13.63
N ALA A 180 -6.49 -1.55 -12.88
CA ALA A 180 -6.52 -0.49 -11.89
C ALA A 180 -6.87 0.87 -12.50
N TYR A 181 -6.36 1.19 -13.70
CA TYR A 181 -6.64 2.44 -14.40
C TYR A 181 -8.12 2.59 -14.76
N GLU A 182 -8.77 1.50 -15.20
CA GLU A 182 -10.21 1.47 -15.47
C GLU A 182 -11.06 1.71 -14.21
N LEU A 183 -10.57 1.26 -13.05
CA LEU A 183 -11.31 1.28 -11.78
C LEU A 183 -11.03 2.51 -10.92
N ALA A 184 -9.94 3.25 -11.20
CA ALA A 184 -9.51 4.40 -10.42
C ALA A 184 -10.53 5.55 -10.47
N LYS A 185 -11.04 5.95 -9.29
CA LYS A 185 -12.08 6.99 -9.17
C LYS A 185 -11.52 8.26 -8.53
N SER A 186 -10.68 8.13 -7.50
CA SER A 186 -10.07 9.29 -6.83
C SER A 186 -8.91 9.85 -7.67
N ASN A 187 -8.63 11.16 -7.52
CA ASN A 187 -7.49 11.77 -8.21
C ASN A 187 -6.18 11.13 -7.79
N ASN A 188 -6.07 10.73 -6.53
CA ASN A 188 -4.92 10.05 -5.97
C ASN A 188 -4.73 8.65 -6.56
N GLU A 189 -5.80 7.84 -6.65
CA GLU A 189 -5.76 6.54 -7.34
C GLU A 189 -5.29 6.73 -8.80
N LYS A 190 -5.90 7.69 -9.51
CA LYS A 190 -5.54 7.99 -10.91
C LYS A 190 -4.08 8.44 -11.03
N TYR A 191 -3.59 9.21 -10.07
CA TYR A 191 -2.19 9.64 -10.01
C TYR A 191 -1.26 8.46 -9.83
N MET A 192 -1.50 7.61 -8.83
CA MET A 192 -0.68 6.43 -8.57
C MET A 192 -0.64 5.49 -9.77
N VAL A 193 -1.81 5.19 -10.35
CA VAL A 193 -1.89 4.32 -11.53
C VAL A 193 -1.17 4.93 -12.73
N SER A 194 -1.39 6.22 -13.02
CA SER A 194 -0.73 6.89 -14.14
C SER A 194 0.79 6.94 -13.95
N TYR A 195 1.26 7.24 -12.74
CA TYR A 195 2.68 7.21 -12.42
C TYR A 195 3.27 5.81 -12.62
N ASN A 196 2.61 4.78 -12.11
CA ASN A 196 3.08 3.40 -12.22
C ASN A 196 3.06 2.88 -13.66
N LEU A 197 2.01 3.17 -14.42
CA LEU A 197 1.96 2.86 -15.86
C LEU A 197 3.11 3.55 -16.59
N SER A 198 3.39 4.82 -16.30
CA SER A 198 4.52 5.54 -16.87
C SER A 198 5.85 4.84 -16.61
N VAL A 199 6.12 4.45 -15.36
CA VAL A 199 7.34 3.69 -15.00
C VAL A 199 7.39 2.34 -15.73
N MET A 200 6.29 1.61 -15.80
CA MET A 200 6.23 0.31 -16.47
C MET A 200 6.47 0.42 -17.98
N TYR A 201 5.86 1.40 -18.66
CA TYR A 201 6.09 1.65 -20.08
C TYR A 201 7.50 2.17 -20.36
N MET A 202 8.06 3.01 -19.48
CA MET A 202 9.45 3.44 -19.55
C MET A 202 10.40 2.24 -19.48
N ASN A 203 10.19 1.32 -18.54
CA ASN A 203 10.99 0.11 -18.40
C ASN A 203 10.82 -0.86 -19.59
N LYS A 204 9.66 -0.83 -20.26
CA LYS A 204 9.41 -1.55 -21.52
C LYS A 204 10.10 -0.89 -22.74
N GLY A 205 10.54 0.36 -22.62
CA GLY A 205 11.14 1.14 -23.71
C GLY A 205 10.13 1.90 -24.57
N ASP A 206 8.83 1.87 -24.20
CA ASP A 206 7.78 2.64 -24.87
C ASP A 206 7.70 4.04 -24.27
N TYR A 207 8.64 4.89 -24.66
CA TYR A 207 8.81 6.22 -24.07
C TYR A 207 7.67 7.18 -24.41
N ASP A 208 6.97 6.98 -25.53
CA ASP A 208 5.84 7.82 -25.91
C ASP A 208 4.62 7.56 -25.02
N THR A 209 4.29 6.28 -24.80
CA THR A 209 3.23 5.91 -23.85
C THR A 209 3.62 6.27 -22.42
N ALA A 210 4.89 6.10 -22.05
CA ALA A 210 5.39 6.52 -20.74
C ALA A 210 5.20 8.03 -20.51
N LEU A 211 5.60 8.88 -21.48
CA LEU A 211 5.42 10.33 -21.38
C LEU A 211 3.95 10.75 -21.32
N LYS A 212 3.05 10.03 -21.99
CA LYS A 212 1.61 10.28 -21.88
C LYS A 212 1.15 10.15 -20.44
N PHE A 213 1.38 8.99 -19.82
CA PHE A 213 0.95 8.75 -18.44
C PHE A 213 1.71 9.60 -17.41
N ALA A 214 2.99 9.92 -17.65
CA ALA A 214 3.75 10.81 -16.78
C ALA A 214 3.16 12.24 -16.74
N ARG A 215 2.65 12.73 -17.89
CA ARG A 215 1.96 14.03 -17.97
C ARG A 215 0.62 14.00 -17.27
N GLU A 216 -0.15 12.93 -17.45
CA GLU A 216 -1.42 12.73 -16.75
C GLU A 216 -1.22 12.72 -15.22
N ALA A 217 -0.21 12.01 -14.72
CA ALA A 217 0.16 12.05 -13.31
C ALA A 217 0.53 13.49 -12.86
N LYS A 218 1.32 14.21 -13.65
CA LYS A 218 1.70 15.61 -13.34
C LYS A 218 0.49 16.57 -13.33
N GLU A 219 -0.47 16.37 -14.23
CA GLU A 219 -1.69 17.18 -14.32
C GLU A 219 -2.58 16.99 -13.09
N LEU A 220 -2.64 15.77 -12.55
CA LEU A 220 -3.35 15.46 -11.30
C LEU A 220 -2.64 16.08 -10.09
N TYR A 221 -1.33 15.87 -9.98
CA TYR A 221 -0.50 16.47 -8.93
C TYR A 221 0.83 16.94 -9.50
N ASN A 222 1.11 18.24 -9.36
CA ASN A 222 2.36 18.86 -9.80
C ASN A 222 3.54 18.57 -8.85
N SER A 223 3.75 17.28 -8.59
CA SER A 223 4.78 16.69 -7.74
C SER A 223 6.16 16.75 -8.39
N ASP A 224 7.21 16.78 -7.57
CA ASP A 224 8.59 16.76 -8.07
C ASP A 224 8.93 15.38 -8.64
N GLU A 225 8.38 14.31 -8.07
CA GLU A 225 8.52 12.94 -8.53
C GLU A 225 8.01 12.77 -9.97
N ALA A 226 6.85 13.35 -10.30
CA ALA A 226 6.31 13.29 -11.67
C ALA A 226 7.16 14.11 -12.66
N LYS A 227 7.70 15.26 -12.23
CA LYS A 227 8.61 16.08 -13.06
C LYS A 227 9.91 15.34 -13.34
N GLU A 228 10.51 14.74 -12.31
CA GLU A 228 11.72 13.92 -12.42
C GLU A 228 11.52 12.73 -13.35
N LEU A 229 10.38 12.03 -13.23
CA LEU A 229 10.04 10.93 -14.13
C LEU A 229 9.96 11.39 -15.60
N ILE A 230 9.30 12.52 -15.87
CA ILE A 230 9.24 13.10 -17.22
C ILE A 230 10.65 13.43 -17.75
N MET A 231 11.52 14.02 -16.92
CA MET A 231 12.90 14.35 -17.31
C MET A 231 13.70 13.09 -17.63
N ASN A 232 13.59 12.04 -16.80
CA ASN A 232 14.26 10.77 -17.00
C ASN A 232 13.83 10.10 -18.32
N ILE A 233 12.52 10.05 -18.60
CA ILE A 233 12.00 9.47 -19.85
C ILE A 233 12.48 10.26 -21.07
N LYS A 234 12.43 11.60 -21.02
CA LYS A 234 12.93 12.46 -22.12
C LYS A 234 14.42 12.23 -22.38
N HIS A 235 15.22 12.18 -21.32
CA HIS A 235 16.65 11.93 -21.44
C HIS A 235 16.93 10.56 -22.06
N ALA A 236 16.24 9.50 -21.62
CA ALA A 236 16.37 8.17 -22.19
C ALA A 236 15.98 8.13 -23.68
N LYS A 237 14.88 8.80 -24.04
CA LYS A 237 14.42 8.93 -25.43
C LYS A 237 15.43 9.66 -26.32
N LEU A 238 16.04 10.74 -25.83
CA LEU A 238 16.99 11.56 -26.60
C LEU A 238 18.37 10.91 -26.73
N THR A 239 18.84 10.24 -25.69
CA THR A 239 20.20 9.67 -25.65
C THR A 239 20.27 8.21 -26.10
N ASN A 240 19.12 7.57 -26.30
CA ASN A 240 18.97 6.13 -26.53
C ASN A 240 19.67 5.27 -25.44
N LYS A 241 19.87 5.84 -24.24
CA LYS A 241 20.41 5.14 -23.07
C LYS A 241 19.26 4.57 -22.23
N LYS A 242 19.56 3.51 -21.48
CA LYS A 242 18.59 2.96 -20.52
C LYS A 242 18.22 4.05 -19.49
N PRO A 243 16.93 4.26 -19.21
CA PRO A 243 16.49 5.16 -18.15
C PRO A 243 16.98 4.65 -16.79
N PHE A 244 17.08 5.55 -15.82
CA PHE A 244 17.18 5.13 -14.42
C PHE A 244 15.92 4.36 -14.05
N LYS A 245 16.06 3.24 -13.33
CA LYS A 245 14.89 2.47 -12.86
C LYS A 245 14.04 3.38 -11.97
N GLY A 246 12.83 3.67 -12.42
CA GLY A 246 11.84 4.36 -11.59
C GLY A 246 11.34 3.44 -10.47
N THR A 247 11.07 4.01 -9.31
CA THR A 247 10.44 3.30 -8.20
C THR A 247 8.92 3.34 -8.41
N LEU A 248 8.26 2.18 -8.36
CA LEU A 248 6.80 2.14 -8.40
C LEU A 248 6.24 2.76 -7.11
N LEU A 249 5.22 3.61 -7.23
CA LEU A 249 4.44 4.08 -6.11
C LEU A 249 3.56 2.93 -5.64
N LYS A 250 3.69 2.56 -4.37
CA LYS A 250 2.82 1.53 -3.77
C LYS A 250 1.45 2.12 -3.55
N TYR A 251 0.42 1.30 -3.79
CA TYR A 251 -0.89 1.66 -3.30
C TYR A 251 -0.80 1.58 -1.79
N ASN A 252 -1.04 2.71 -1.16
CA ASN A 252 -1.52 2.68 0.19
C ASN A 252 -3.03 2.92 0.08
N GLU A 253 -3.81 2.27 0.95
CA GLU A 253 -5.27 2.50 1.07
C GLU A 253 -5.63 3.97 1.38
N ASP A 254 -4.61 4.80 1.60
CA ASP A 254 -4.54 6.20 2.00
C ASP A 254 -5.21 7.25 1.10
N ASN A 255 -6.10 6.96 0.13
CA ASN A 255 -6.61 8.02 -0.75
C ASN A 255 -7.93 7.83 -1.54
#